data_AF-A0A0E9MPW0-F1
#
_entry.id   AF-A0A0E9MPW0-F1
#
_cell.length_a   1.000
_cell.length_b   1.000
_cell.length_c   1.000
_cell.angle_alpha   90.00
_cell.angle_beta   90.00
_cell.angle_gamma   90.00
#
_symmetry.space_group_name_H-M   'P 1'
#
loop_
_entity.id
_entity.type
_entity.pdbx_description
1 polymer ?
#
loop_
_entity_poly.entity_id
_entity_poly.type
_entity_poly.pdbx_seq_one_letter_code
_entity_poly.pdbx_strand_id
1 'polypeptide(L)'
;MGIHQSTAPISDGRFATTSAVSPSGSEADALEAALVDMTATFCSDFANGLVGQRHNTYGHRSRILRQMSGRLAVMREQDGWVTS
;
A
#
# COMPACT_ATOMS: atom_id res chain seq x y z
N MET A 1 -52.11 -15.94 1.37
CA MET A 1 -51.47 -15.10 2.40
C MET A 1 -49.97 -15.34 2.33
N GLY A 2 -49.27 -14.65 1.43
CA GLY A 2 -47.84 -14.86 1.18
C GLY A 2 -47.00 -13.99 2.11
N ILE A 3 -46.04 -14.59 2.80
CA ILE A 3 -45.04 -13.88 3.60
C ILE A 3 -43.96 -13.32 2.67
N HIS A 4 -43.99 -12.00 2.46
CA HIS A 4 -42.95 -11.30 1.71
C HIS A 4 -41.83 -10.92 2.68
N GLN A 5 -40.72 -11.64 2.61
CA GLN A 5 -39.47 -11.32 3.29
C GLN A 5 -38.94 -10.00 2.72
N SER A 6 -38.87 -8.94 3.53
CA SER A 6 -38.24 -7.68 3.14
C SER A 6 -36.94 -7.51 3.90
N THR A 7 -35.84 -7.86 3.24
CA THR A 7 -34.47 -7.70 3.68
C THR A 7 -34.13 -6.21 3.74
N ALA A 8 -33.66 -5.73 4.89
CA ALA A 8 -33.19 -4.36 5.06
C ALA A 8 -31.96 -4.08 4.16
N PRO A 9 -31.83 -2.88 3.55
CA PRO A 9 -30.61 -2.50 2.86
C PRO A 9 -29.50 -2.29 3.89
N ILE A 10 -28.46 -3.12 3.79
CA ILE A 10 -27.20 -2.98 4.52
C ILE A 10 -26.59 -1.65 4.08
N SER A 11 -26.34 -0.80 5.07
CA SER A 11 -25.84 0.56 4.91
C SER A 11 -24.60 0.62 4.01
N ASP A 12 -24.61 1.60 3.10
CA ASP A 12 -23.48 2.08 2.31
C ASP A 12 -22.24 2.31 3.18
N GLY A 13 -21.45 1.26 3.33
CA GLY A 13 -20.05 1.37 3.70
C GLY A 13 -19.29 1.88 2.49
N ARG A 14 -19.28 3.21 2.31
CA ARG A 14 -18.39 3.94 1.39
C ARG A 14 -17.05 3.23 1.31
N PHE A 15 -16.83 2.48 0.23
CA PHE A 15 -15.48 2.17 -0.20
C PHE A 15 -14.82 3.52 -0.39
N ALA A 16 -13.93 3.88 0.53
CA ALA A 16 -13.08 5.03 0.39
C ALA A 16 -12.49 4.95 -1.00
N THR A 17 -12.94 5.84 -1.87
CA THR A 17 -12.26 6.11 -3.13
C THR A 17 -10.86 6.47 -2.71
N THR A 18 -9.93 5.52 -2.77
CA THR A 18 -8.52 5.83 -2.77
C THR A 18 -8.37 6.67 -4.01
N SER A 19 -8.37 7.98 -3.79
CA SER A 19 -8.02 8.97 -4.79
C SER A 19 -6.64 8.54 -5.23
N ALA A 20 -6.59 7.80 -6.35
CA ALA A 20 -5.37 7.53 -7.05
C ALA A 20 -4.93 8.90 -7.54
N VAL A 21 -4.17 9.59 -6.69
CA VAL A 21 -3.29 10.68 -7.10
C VAL A 21 -2.49 10.06 -8.22
N SER A 22 -2.83 10.39 -9.46
CA SER A 22 -1.96 10.14 -10.59
C SER A 22 -0.67 10.89 -10.26
N PRO A 23 0.45 10.19 -9.97
CA PRO A 23 1.69 10.90 -9.75
C PRO A 23 2.06 11.46 -11.13
N SER A 24 2.03 12.78 -11.28
CA SER A 24 2.65 13.46 -12.42
C SER A 24 4.19 13.42 -12.31
N GLY A 25 4.72 12.37 -11.67
CA GLY A 25 6.12 12.13 -11.38
C GLY A 25 6.58 10.83 -12.03
N SER A 26 7.91 10.65 -12.10
CA SER A 26 8.55 9.44 -12.62
C SER A 26 7.98 8.20 -11.92
N GLU A 27 8.03 7.04 -12.57
CA GLU A 27 7.71 5.75 -11.94
C GLU A 27 8.51 5.55 -10.63
N ALA A 28 9.72 6.10 -10.56
CA ALA A 28 10.54 6.14 -9.36
C ALA A 28 9.90 6.98 -8.23
N ASP A 29 9.30 8.13 -8.54
CA ASP A 29 8.61 8.98 -7.55
C ASP A 29 7.38 8.26 -6.99
N ALA A 30 6.63 7.58 -7.85
CA ALA A 30 5.47 6.79 -7.45
C ALA A 30 5.86 5.63 -6.51
N LEU A 31 6.95 4.92 -6.84
CA LEU A 31 7.47 3.82 -6.02
C LEU A 31 8.01 4.33 -4.67
N GLU A 32 8.65 5.49 -4.65
CA GLU A 32 9.12 6.13 -3.42
C GLU A 32 7.97 6.51 -2.49
N ALA A 33 6.93 7.16 -3.01
CA ALA A 33 5.73 7.49 -2.24
C ALA A 33 5.07 6.23 -1.65
N ALA A 34 4.92 5.17 -2.46
CA ALA A 34 4.38 3.90 -2.00
C ALA A 34 5.24 3.25 -0.91
N LEU A 35 6.57 3.33 -1.01
CA LEU A 35 7.49 2.82 0.01
C LEU A 35 7.35 3.55 1.34
N VAL A 36 7.17 4.87 1.32
CA VAL A 36 6.92 5.68 2.52
C VAL A 36 5.63 5.21 3.21
N ASP A 37 4.53 5.09 2.46
CA ASP A 37 3.24 4.66 3.01
C ASP A 37 3.29 3.23 3.56
N MET A 38 3.93 2.31 2.84
CA MET A 38 4.11 0.92 3.28
C MET A 38 4.94 0.82 4.56
N THR A 39 5.98 1.65 4.67
CA THR A 39 6.84 1.72 5.86
C THR A 39 6.07 2.30 7.04
N ALA A 40 5.33 3.39 6.84
CA ALA A 40 4.49 4.00 7.88
C ALA A 40 3.45 2.99 8.42
N THR A 41 2.78 2.27 7.51
CA THR A 41 1.82 1.21 7.88
C THR A 41 2.52 0.09 8.66
N PHE A 42 3.71 -0.31 8.24
CA PHE A 42 4.47 -1.36 8.93
C PHE A 42 4.88 -0.94 10.35
N CYS A 43 5.36 0.30 10.51
CA CYS A 43 5.69 0.86 11.82
C CYS A 43 4.45 0.94 12.73
N SER A 44 3.30 1.37 12.18
CA SER A 44 2.04 1.40 12.92
C SER A 44 1.62 0.00 13.38
N ASP A 45 1.65 -0.99 12.49
CA ASP A 45 1.32 -2.38 12.84
C ASP A 45 2.28 -2.95 13.88
N PHE A 46 3.56 -2.62 13.79
CA PHE A 46 4.57 -3.05 14.77
C PHE A 46 4.30 -2.43 16.15
N ALA A 47 4.06 -1.12 16.20
CA ALA A 47 3.75 -0.40 17.43
C ALA A 47 2.45 -0.91 18.09
N ASN A 48 1.47 -1.30 17.28
CA ASN A 48 0.19 -1.84 17.77
C ASN A 48 0.22 -3.36 18.03
N GLY A 49 1.37 -4.04 17.86
CA GLY A 49 1.49 -5.49 18.07
C GLY A 49 0.69 -6.35 17.08
N LEU A 50 0.35 -5.78 15.91
CA LEU A 50 -0.41 -6.45 14.85
C LEU A 50 0.49 -7.27 13.91
N VAL A 51 1.81 -7.08 14.01
CA VAL A 51 2.79 -7.89 13.29
C VAL A 51 2.76 -9.33 13.79
N GLY A 52 2.60 -10.28 12.88
CA GLY A 52 2.44 -11.71 13.13
C GLY A 52 1.00 -12.21 12.99
N GLN A 53 0.00 -11.32 12.91
CA GLN A 53 -1.40 -11.72 12.71
C GLN A 53 -1.76 -11.84 11.23
N ARG A 54 -2.63 -12.79 10.86
CA ARG A 54 -3.25 -12.89 9.51
C ARG A 54 -2.26 -12.71 8.33
N HIS A 55 -1.11 -13.38 8.39
CA HIS A 55 -0.03 -13.32 7.38
C HIS A 55 0.81 -12.02 7.37
N ASN A 56 0.59 -11.11 8.32
CA ASN A 56 1.36 -9.88 8.54
C ASN A 56 2.72 -10.16 9.22
N THR A 57 3.51 -11.11 8.72
CA THR A 57 4.76 -11.47 9.39
C THR A 57 5.81 -10.38 9.20
N TYR A 58 6.58 -10.14 10.27
CA TYR A 58 7.69 -9.19 10.26
C TYR A 58 8.64 -9.46 9.08
N GLY A 59 9.08 -10.71 8.96
CA GLY A 59 10.06 -11.12 7.94
C GLY A 59 9.56 -10.95 6.51
N HIS A 60 8.28 -11.20 6.25
CA HIS A 60 7.71 -11.00 4.92
C HIS A 60 7.73 -9.51 4.55
N ARG A 61 7.21 -8.64 5.42
CA ARG A 61 7.13 -7.20 5.12
C ARG A 61 8.48 -6.53 5.06
N SER A 62 9.39 -6.86 5.98
CA SER A 62 10.76 -6.34 5.93
C SER A 62 11.48 -6.74 4.65
N ARG A 63 11.21 -7.96 4.15
CA ARG A 63 11.79 -8.42 2.88
C ARG A 63 11.23 -7.65 1.69
N ILE A 64 9.92 -7.47 1.62
CA ILE A 64 9.28 -6.71 0.53
C ILE A 64 9.77 -5.27 0.51
N LEU A 65 9.80 -4.59 1.67
CA LEU A 65 10.31 -3.21 1.77
C LEU A 65 11.75 -3.10 1.27
N ARG A 66 12.63 -4.04 1.66
CA ARG A 66 14.01 -4.06 1.19
C ARG A 66 14.12 -4.31 -0.32
N GLN A 67 13.33 -5.22 -0.86
CA GLN A 67 13.31 -5.51 -2.30
C GLN A 67 12.85 -4.30 -3.12
N MET A 68 11.79 -3.64 -2.69
CA MET A 68 11.26 -2.45 -3.38
C MET A 68 12.20 -1.26 -3.25
N SER A 69 12.85 -1.07 -2.09
CA SER A 69 13.88 -0.04 -1.92
C SER A 69 15.07 -0.25 -2.85
N GLY A 70 15.49 -1.50 -3.05
CA GLY A 70 16.55 -1.83 -4.00
C GLY A 70 16.15 -1.54 -5.45
N ARG A 71 14.89 -1.81 -5.83
CA ARG A 71 14.38 -1.46 -7.16
C ARG A 71 14.37 0.06 -7.38
N LEU A 72 13.92 0.81 -6.38
CA LEU A 72 13.94 2.27 -6.43
C LEU A 72 15.35 2.82 -6.64
N ALA A 73 16.35 2.29 -5.93
CA ALA A 73 17.74 2.70 -6.10
C ALA A 73 18.23 2.49 -7.54
N VAL A 74 17.93 1.32 -8.14
CA VAL A 74 18.28 1.03 -9.54
C VAL A 74 17.56 1.99 -10.51
N MET A 75 16.28 2.29 -10.29
CA MET A 75 15.53 3.22 -11.14
C MET A 75 16.11 4.64 -11.07
N ARG A 76 16.50 5.10 -9.88
CA ARG A 76 17.13 6.42 -9.71
C ARG A 76 18.50 6.52 -10.37
N GLU A 77 19.30 5.45 -10.31
CA GLU A 77 20.59 5.38 -11.02
C GLU A 77 20.39 5.45 -12.55
N GLN A 78 19.35 4.80 -13.07
CA GLN A 78 19.00 4.83 -14.49
C GLN A 78 18.48 6.22 -14.93
N ASP A 79 17.59 6.85 -14.15
CA ASP A 79 17.10 8.20 -14.43
C ASP A 79 18.25 9.23 -14.45
N GLY A 80 19.22 9.08 -13.53
CA GLY A 80 20.43 9.92 -13.49
C GLY A 80 21.37 9.71 -14.69
N TRP A 81 21.48 8.47 -15.19
CA TRP A 81 22.24 8.14 -16.39
C TRP A 81 21.63 8.72 -17.67
N VAL A 82 20.30 8.73 -17.79
CA VAL A 82 19.59 9.25 -18.98
C VAL A 82 19.68 10.78 -19.09
N THR A 83 19.94 11.48 -17.99
CA THR A 83 19.96 12.96 -17.94
C THR A 83 21.38 13.55 -18.06
N SER A 84 22.43 12.72 -18.19
CA SER A 84 23.84 13.15 -18.26
C SER A 84 24.40 13.23 -19.69
#